data_AF-K1THF9-F1
#
_entry.id   AF-K1THF9-F1
#
_cell.length_a   1.000
_cell.length_b   1.000
_cell.length_c   1.000
_cell.angle_alpha   90.00
_cell.angle_beta   90.00
_cell.angle_gamma   90.00
#
_symmetry.space_group_name_H-M   'P 1'
#
loop_
_entity.id
_entity.type
_entity.pdbx_description
1 polymer ?
#
loop_
_entity_poly.entity_id
_entity_poly.type
_entity_poly.pdbx_seq_one_letter_code
_entity_poly.pdbx_strand_id
1 'polypeptide(L)'
;QVGNSQISGRRFAYLATVTDSSSTSYTFGKNMDQNFGTTAINEYAVDVTWEVADKTDIGVDMRLLNNKLNFQFDYFKESREGIYLRRSSIPAYVGMINNPYGNIGRVENKGVEFSINYANSWGDWSLSLMGNYSFNRNKVLEDDSTAAYPWQSTIGNKVGQRFGLVALGLFESYEEIAASPMQTGDTRPGDIKYKDVNGDGKIDEYDKVPIGWGSVPEIMYGFGFSIGWKNLSLTAMFQGAALLRNLSRPQYALLHFLLQHKQ
;
A
#
# COMPACT_ATOMS: atom_id res chain seq x y z
N GLN A 1 9.94 -16.92 11.65
CA GLN A 1 9.14 -16.10 12.57
C GLN A 1 9.67 -14.68 12.54
N VAL A 2 8.79 -13.68 12.45
CA VAL A 2 9.15 -12.27 12.39
C VAL A 2 8.41 -11.51 13.49
N GLY A 3 9.10 -10.58 14.15
CA GLY A 3 8.49 -9.71 15.16
C GLY A 3 7.80 -8.52 14.54
N ASN A 4 6.67 -8.13 15.13
CA ASN A 4 5.96 -6.90 14.76
C ASN A 4 6.11 -5.87 15.89
N SER A 5 6.79 -4.76 15.60
CA SER A 5 6.94 -3.62 16.53
C SER A 5 5.82 -2.58 16.40
N GLN A 6 4.97 -2.69 15.38
CA GLN A 6 3.89 -1.77 15.07
C GLN A 6 2.58 -2.15 15.76
N ILE A 7 2.64 -2.41 17.07
CA ILE A 7 1.50 -2.78 17.93
C ILE A 7 0.87 -1.57 18.63
N SER A 8 0.85 -0.41 17.96
CA SER A 8 0.28 0.84 18.50
C SER A 8 0.82 1.24 19.88
N GLY A 9 2.10 0.96 20.14
CA GLY A 9 2.76 1.25 21.42
C GLY A 9 2.44 0.26 22.56
N ARG A 10 1.63 -0.78 22.32
CA ARG A 10 1.17 -1.74 23.33
C ARG A 10 2.22 -2.82 23.62
N ARG A 11 3.10 -2.61 24.59
CA ARG A 11 4.20 -3.55 24.95
C ARG A 11 3.72 -4.94 25.43
N PHE A 12 2.56 -5.05 26.07
CA PHE A 12 2.02 -6.30 26.61
C PHE A 12 0.65 -6.62 25.99
N ALA A 13 0.64 -6.95 24.70
CA ALA A 13 -0.58 -7.25 23.95
C ALA A 13 -1.39 -8.45 24.50
N TYR A 14 -0.71 -9.37 25.20
CA TYR A 14 -1.33 -10.51 25.88
C TYR A 14 -2.02 -10.14 27.22
N LEU A 15 -1.82 -8.92 27.72
CA LEU A 15 -2.50 -8.43 28.92
C LEU A 15 -3.62 -7.47 28.54
N ALA A 16 -4.73 -7.56 29.25
CA ALA A 16 -5.77 -6.56 29.19
C ALA A 16 -5.29 -5.28 29.86
N THR A 17 -5.72 -4.12 29.34
CA THR A 17 -5.51 -2.84 30.02
C THR A 17 -6.82 -2.33 30.57
N VAL A 18 -6.72 -1.63 31.68
CA VAL A 18 -7.85 -1.03 32.37
C VAL A 18 -7.72 0.48 32.25
N THR A 19 -8.82 1.16 31.99
CA THR A 19 -8.89 2.62 32.01
C THR A 19 -9.94 3.08 33.00
N ASP A 20 -9.62 4.16 33.70
CA ASP A 20 -10.47 4.84 34.65
C ASP A 20 -10.36 6.32 34.35
N SER A 21 -11.16 6.79 33.38
CA SER A 21 -11.12 8.14 32.86
C SER A 21 -12.54 8.69 32.70
N SER A 22 -12.68 10.01 32.50
CA SER A 22 -13.99 10.62 32.25
C SER A 22 -14.67 10.10 30.97
N SER A 23 -13.98 9.37 30.09
CA SER A 23 -14.60 8.75 28.92
C SER A 23 -15.26 7.40 29.21
N THR A 24 -14.99 6.79 30.36
CA THR A 24 -15.69 5.57 30.81
C THR A 24 -16.87 5.87 31.73
N SER A 25 -17.03 7.12 32.17
CA SER A 25 -18.02 7.48 33.16
C SER A 25 -19.45 7.44 32.62
N TYR A 26 -20.40 7.06 33.46
CA TYR A 26 -21.82 7.03 33.11
C TYR A 26 -22.55 8.20 33.77
N THR A 27 -23.33 8.91 32.96
CA THR A 27 -24.18 10.01 33.43
C THR A 27 -25.57 9.48 33.75
N PHE A 28 -26.02 9.72 34.98
CA PHE A 28 -27.32 9.35 35.51
C PHE A 28 -28.09 10.60 35.98
N GLY A 29 -29.33 10.37 36.44
CA GLY A 29 -30.22 11.41 36.95
C GLY A 29 -31.15 11.96 35.87
N LYS A 30 -32.30 12.49 36.30
CA LYS A 30 -33.34 13.01 35.40
C LYS A 30 -32.83 14.16 34.51
N ASN A 31 -31.82 14.90 34.97
CA ASN A 31 -31.24 16.05 34.28
C ASN A 31 -29.87 15.76 33.65
N MET A 32 -29.39 14.52 33.65
CA MET A 32 -28.05 14.13 33.15
C MET A 32 -26.91 14.93 33.81
N ASP A 33 -27.04 15.23 35.09
CA ASP A 33 -26.13 16.06 35.87
C ASP A 33 -25.26 15.25 36.86
N GLN A 34 -25.50 13.95 36.99
CA GLN A 34 -24.74 13.08 37.90
C GLN A 34 -23.83 12.15 37.13
N ASN A 35 -22.53 12.47 37.08
CA ASN A 35 -21.54 11.66 36.39
C ASN A 35 -20.79 10.76 37.38
N PHE A 36 -20.80 9.45 37.14
CA PHE A 36 -20.10 8.47 37.96
C PHE A 36 -18.94 7.88 37.17
N GLY A 37 -17.72 8.12 37.65
CA GLY A 37 -16.53 7.45 37.13
C GLY A 37 -16.66 5.94 37.28
N THR A 38 -16.25 5.21 36.26
CA THR A 38 -16.15 3.75 36.33
C THR A 38 -14.88 3.28 35.65
N THR A 39 -14.41 2.15 36.13
CA THR A 39 -13.26 1.44 35.60
C THR A 39 -13.74 0.44 34.56
N ALA A 40 -13.18 0.50 33.35
CA ALA A 40 -13.51 -0.43 32.28
C ALA A 40 -12.27 -1.07 31.67
N ILE A 41 -12.44 -2.25 31.09
CA ILE A 41 -11.41 -2.86 30.25
C ILE A 41 -11.32 -2.03 28.98
N ASN A 42 -10.16 -1.39 28.77
CA ASN A 42 -9.91 -0.57 27.59
C ASN A 42 -9.45 -1.44 26.43
N GLU A 43 -8.41 -2.26 26.64
CA GLU A 43 -7.91 -3.20 25.65
C GLU A 43 -8.02 -4.62 26.19
N TYR A 44 -8.48 -5.55 25.36
CA TYR A 44 -8.70 -6.94 25.77
C TYR A 44 -7.44 -7.79 25.57
N ALA A 45 -7.23 -8.74 26.48
CA ALA A 45 -6.16 -9.74 26.38
C ALA A 45 -6.45 -10.70 25.22
N VAL A 46 -5.41 -11.06 24.46
CA VAL A 46 -5.50 -12.00 23.35
C VAL A 46 -4.27 -12.90 23.35
N ASP A 47 -4.42 -14.14 22.88
CA ASP A 47 -3.28 -15.01 22.67
C ASP A 47 -2.47 -14.49 21.48
N VAL A 48 -1.29 -13.96 21.77
CA VAL A 48 -0.41 -13.36 20.75
C VAL A 48 0.53 -14.41 20.22
N THR A 49 0.52 -14.63 18.92
CA THR A 49 1.49 -15.46 18.22
C THR A 49 2.44 -14.63 17.38
N TRP A 50 3.55 -15.22 16.95
CA TRP A 50 4.45 -14.59 15.99
C TRP A 50 3.81 -14.54 14.60
N GLU A 51 4.14 -13.49 13.84
CA GLU A 51 3.92 -13.50 12.40
C GLU A 51 4.93 -14.46 11.76
N VAL A 52 4.49 -15.21 10.75
CA VAL A 52 5.35 -16.15 10.00
C VAL A 52 5.45 -15.64 8.58
N ALA A 53 6.69 -15.52 8.09
CA ALA A 53 6.97 -15.09 6.72
C ALA A 53 7.72 -16.21 6.00
N ASP A 54 7.06 -16.81 5.01
CA ASP A 54 7.61 -17.83 4.14
C ASP A 54 8.10 -17.17 2.86
N LYS A 55 9.40 -17.34 2.57
CA LYS A 55 10.07 -16.68 1.45
C LYS A 55 10.64 -17.71 0.50
N THR A 56 10.38 -17.51 -0.78
CA THR A 56 11.02 -18.20 -1.88
C THR A 56 11.75 -17.17 -2.73
N ASP A 57 13.01 -17.44 -3.02
CA ASP A 57 13.88 -16.60 -3.83
C ASP A 57 14.60 -17.48 -4.85
N ILE A 58 14.50 -17.14 -6.12
CA ILE A 58 15.08 -17.87 -7.24
C ILE A 58 15.85 -16.87 -8.10
N GLY A 59 17.19 -16.97 -8.05
CA GLY A 59 18.09 -16.06 -8.74
C GLY A 59 18.91 -16.73 -9.84
N VAL A 60 19.27 -15.93 -10.84
CA VAL A 60 20.23 -16.25 -11.90
C VAL A 60 21.26 -15.14 -11.99
N ASP A 61 22.53 -15.49 -11.80
CA ASP A 61 23.68 -14.60 -12.02
C ASP A 61 24.49 -15.13 -13.22
N MET A 62 24.74 -14.27 -14.20
CA MET A 62 25.54 -14.58 -15.37
C MET A 62 26.61 -13.52 -15.60
N ARG A 63 27.85 -13.99 -15.80
CA ARG A 63 28.98 -13.17 -16.23
C ARG A 63 29.45 -13.62 -17.60
N LEU A 64 29.38 -12.70 -18.56
CA LEU A 64 29.64 -12.95 -19.97
C LEU A 64 30.76 -12.01 -20.45
N LEU A 65 31.32 -12.33 -21.63
CA LEU A 65 32.32 -11.49 -22.31
C LEU A 65 33.57 -11.20 -21.45
N ASN A 66 34.12 -12.23 -20.78
CA ASN A 66 35.23 -12.08 -19.84
C ASN A 66 34.90 -11.10 -18.69
N ASN A 67 33.73 -11.26 -18.06
CA ASN A 67 33.20 -10.43 -16.98
C ASN A 67 32.89 -8.97 -17.35
N LYS A 68 32.81 -8.64 -18.64
CA LYS A 68 32.43 -7.30 -19.10
C LYS A 68 30.93 -7.08 -19.03
N LEU A 69 30.12 -8.13 -19.17
CA LEU A 69 28.67 -8.07 -19.08
C LEU A 69 28.21 -8.94 -17.92
N ASN A 70 27.62 -8.30 -16.91
CA ASN A 70 27.03 -8.96 -15.76
C ASN A 70 25.51 -8.77 -15.82
N PHE A 71 24.79 -9.88 -15.66
CA PHE A 71 23.34 -9.93 -15.63
C PHE A 71 22.92 -10.63 -14.35
N GLN A 72 21.97 -10.04 -13.64
CA GLN A 72 21.32 -10.65 -12.49
C GLN A 72 19.81 -10.56 -12.66
N PHE A 73 19.13 -11.66 -12.37
CA PHE A 73 17.69 -11.71 -12.31
C PHE A 73 17.28 -12.50 -11.08
N ASP A 74 16.38 -11.94 -10.29
CA ASP A 74 15.83 -12.58 -9.10
C ASP A 74 14.30 -12.57 -9.18
N TYR A 75 13.67 -13.71 -8.90
CA TYR A 75 12.25 -13.82 -8.67
C TYR A 75 12.02 -14.14 -7.19
N PHE A 76 11.20 -13.31 -6.53
CA PHE A 76 10.88 -13.51 -5.14
C PHE A 76 9.37 -13.64 -4.92
N LYS A 77 9.03 -14.43 -3.91
CA LYS A 77 7.69 -14.56 -3.37
C LYS A 77 7.77 -14.66 -1.85
N GLU A 78 7.06 -13.79 -1.16
CA GLU A 78 6.87 -13.80 0.29
C GLU A 78 5.39 -13.98 0.60
N SER A 79 5.06 -14.94 1.47
CA SER A 79 3.75 -15.01 2.11
C SER A 79 3.92 -14.74 3.60
N ARG A 80 3.16 -13.79 4.14
CA ARG A 80 3.17 -13.48 5.56
C ARG A 80 1.82 -13.81 6.16
N GLU A 81 1.82 -14.73 7.11
CA GLU A 81 0.63 -15.22 7.81
C GLU A 81 0.64 -14.83 9.28
N GLY A 82 -0.56 -14.77 9.87
CA GLY A 82 -0.73 -14.41 11.27
C GLY A 82 -0.45 -12.94 11.56
N ILE A 83 -0.66 -12.05 10.59
CA ILE A 83 -0.44 -10.60 10.76
C ILE A 83 -1.34 -10.09 11.87
N TYR A 84 -0.76 -9.35 12.81
CA TYR A 84 -1.45 -8.85 13.98
C TYR A 84 -2.33 -7.64 13.62
N LEU A 85 -3.63 -7.88 13.46
CA LEU A 85 -4.61 -6.88 13.04
C LEU A 85 -5.68 -6.67 14.10
N ARG A 86 -6.26 -5.47 14.11
CA ARG A 86 -7.43 -5.19 14.93
C ARG A 86 -8.67 -5.77 14.26
N ARG A 87 -9.51 -6.48 15.03
CA ARG A 87 -10.74 -7.03 14.48
C ARG A 87 -11.71 -5.93 14.07
N SER A 88 -12.33 -6.10 12.91
CA SER A 88 -13.37 -5.23 12.38
C SER A 88 -14.71 -5.97 12.18
N SER A 89 -14.71 -7.31 12.26
CA SER A 89 -15.91 -8.13 12.13
C SER A 89 -16.79 -8.19 13.39
N ILE A 90 -16.28 -7.72 14.53
CA ILE A 90 -17.01 -7.74 15.81
C ILE A 90 -18.10 -6.66 15.79
N PRO A 91 -19.38 -7.04 15.95
CA PRO A 91 -20.48 -6.08 15.96
C PRO A 91 -20.48 -5.17 17.17
N ALA A 92 -20.89 -3.92 16.98
CA ALA A 92 -20.93 -2.91 18.06
C ALA A 92 -21.86 -3.29 19.23
N TYR A 93 -22.91 -4.10 18.99
CA TYR A 93 -23.83 -4.54 20.05
C TYR A 93 -23.17 -5.44 21.11
N VAL A 94 -21.97 -5.99 20.82
CA VAL A 94 -21.18 -6.73 21.81
C VAL A 94 -20.72 -5.81 22.96
N GLY A 95 -20.72 -4.48 22.76
CA GLY A 95 -20.49 -3.51 23.82
C GLY A 95 -19.02 -3.38 24.23
N MET A 96 -18.08 -3.81 23.38
CA MET A 96 -16.65 -3.66 23.63
C MET A 96 -16.23 -2.22 23.35
N ILE A 97 -15.48 -1.60 24.27
CA ILE A 97 -14.92 -0.25 24.07
C ILE A 97 -13.97 -0.24 22.88
N ASN A 98 -13.16 -1.30 22.76
CA ASN A 98 -12.21 -1.49 21.68
C ASN A 98 -12.27 -2.94 21.20
N ASN A 99 -12.30 -3.14 19.88
CA ASN A 99 -12.19 -4.48 19.34
C ASN A 99 -10.81 -5.08 19.64
N PRO A 100 -10.75 -6.36 20.09
CA PRO A 100 -9.51 -7.08 20.30
C PRO A 100 -8.72 -7.24 19.00
N TYR A 101 -7.41 -7.40 19.15
CA TYR A 101 -6.54 -7.76 18.05
C TYR A 101 -6.51 -9.28 17.85
N GLY A 102 -5.93 -9.71 16.74
CA GLY A 102 -5.63 -11.12 16.51
C GLY A 102 -4.63 -11.30 15.38
N ASN A 103 -3.93 -12.43 15.40
CA ASN A 103 -3.08 -12.90 14.32
C ASN A 103 -3.96 -13.48 13.19
N ILE A 104 -4.64 -12.61 12.45
CA ILE A 104 -5.72 -12.96 11.50
C ILE A 104 -5.50 -12.45 10.08
N GLY A 105 -4.42 -11.68 9.85
CA GLY A 105 -4.11 -11.20 8.51
C GLY A 105 -3.18 -12.14 7.76
N ARG A 106 -3.35 -12.20 6.44
CA ARG A 106 -2.43 -12.84 5.51
C ARG A 106 -2.23 -12.00 4.26
N VAL A 107 -0.97 -11.78 3.89
CA VAL A 107 -0.58 -11.04 2.69
C VAL A 107 0.44 -11.83 1.88
N GLU A 108 0.30 -11.81 0.56
CA GLU A 108 1.32 -12.26 -0.38
C GLU A 108 2.00 -11.05 -1.00
N ASN A 109 3.32 -11.10 -1.15
CA ASN A 109 4.11 -10.16 -1.91
C ASN A 109 4.99 -10.91 -2.91
N LYS A 110 5.01 -10.48 -4.16
CA LYS A 110 5.84 -11.14 -5.18
C LYS A 110 6.35 -10.15 -6.20
N GLY A 111 7.47 -10.49 -6.80
CA GLY A 111 8.13 -9.58 -7.70
C GLY A 111 9.29 -10.20 -8.45
N VAL A 112 9.87 -9.37 -9.29
CA VAL A 112 11.09 -9.66 -10.02
C VAL A 112 12.04 -8.49 -9.87
N GLU A 113 13.32 -8.80 -9.77
CA GLU A 113 14.40 -7.83 -9.80
C GLU A 113 15.35 -8.20 -10.93
N PHE A 114 15.80 -7.19 -11.65
CA PHE A 114 16.68 -7.31 -12.78
C PHE A 114 17.78 -6.27 -12.64
N SER A 115 19.02 -6.69 -12.84
CA SER A 115 20.13 -5.76 -13.02
C SER A 115 21.03 -6.20 -14.17
N ILE A 116 21.52 -5.21 -14.90
CA ILE A 116 22.46 -5.40 -15.98
C ILE A 116 23.56 -4.37 -15.85
N ASN A 117 24.80 -4.83 -15.96
CA ASN A 117 25.97 -3.98 -15.94
C ASN A 117 26.89 -4.38 -17.08
N TYR A 118 27.29 -3.41 -17.89
CA TYR A 118 28.27 -3.59 -18.94
C TYR A 118 29.44 -2.63 -18.71
N ALA A 119 30.65 -3.14 -18.56
CA ALA A 119 31.84 -2.34 -18.39
C ALA A 119 32.95 -2.80 -19.35
N ASN A 120 33.48 -1.87 -20.12
CA ASN A 120 34.58 -2.14 -21.04
C ASN A 120 35.52 -0.94 -21.15
N SER A 121 36.80 -1.21 -21.39
CA SER A 121 37.81 -0.19 -21.70
C SER A 121 38.58 -0.58 -22.95
N TRP A 122 38.98 0.43 -23.72
CA TRP A 122 39.77 0.27 -24.94
C TRP A 122 40.66 1.49 -25.16
N GLY A 123 41.98 1.28 -25.10
CA GLY A 123 42.95 2.36 -25.12
C GLY A 123 42.69 3.35 -23.98
N ASP A 124 42.56 4.63 -24.33
CA ASP A 124 42.28 5.72 -23.40
C ASP A 124 40.79 5.84 -23.01
N TRP A 125 39.90 5.04 -23.59
CA TRP A 125 38.45 5.13 -23.38
C TRP A 125 37.96 4.07 -22.38
N SER A 126 36.96 4.45 -21.60
CA SER A 126 36.16 3.52 -20.79
C SER A 126 34.67 3.82 -20.92
N LEU A 127 33.85 2.78 -20.87
CA LEU A 127 32.40 2.86 -20.85
C LEU A 127 31.87 1.89 -19.80
N SER A 128 31.01 2.40 -18.94
CA SER A 128 30.18 1.62 -18.04
C SER A 128 28.72 1.97 -18.28
N LEU A 129 27.87 0.97 -18.44
CA LEU A 129 26.42 1.07 -18.49
C LEU A 129 25.86 0.26 -17.33
N MET A 130 24.91 0.84 -16.60
CA MET A 130 24.23 0.19 -15.49
C MET A 130 22.73 0.36 -15.65
N GLY A 131 21.99 -0.69 -15.37
CA GLY A 131 20.53 -0.70 -15.41
C GLY A 131 19.99 -1.58 -14.30
N ASN A 132 18.93 -1.12 -13.65
CA ASN A 132 18.16 -1.93 -12.70
C ASN A 132 16.66 -1.71 -12.91
N TYR A 133 15.90 -2.73 -12.56
CA TYR A 133 14.45 -2.74 -12.61
C TYR A 133 13.95 -3.65 -11.50
N SER A 134 12.99 -3.18 -10.72
CA SER A 134 12.29 -3.96 -9.70
C SER A 134 10.79 -3.80 -9.93
N PHE A 135 10.09 -4.92 -9.99
CA PHE A 135 8.64 -4.98 -9.97
C PHE A 135 8.20 -5.71 -8.72
N ASN A 136 7.31 -5.11 -7.93
CA ASN A 136 6.79 -5.69 -6.71
C ASN A 136 5.28 -5.46 -6.58
N ARG A 137 4.52 -6.51 -6.30
CA ARG A 137 3.08 -6.42 -6.08
C ARG A 137 2.66 -7.23 -4.86
N ASN A 138 1.94 -6.55 -3.97
CA ASN A 138 1.30 -7.17 -2.82
C ASN A 138 -0.17 -7.50 -3.08
N LYS A 139 -0.70 -8.43 -2.29
CA LYS A 139 -2.09 -8.87 -2.33
C LYS A 139 -2.54 -9.32 -0.94
N VAL A 140 -3.67 -8.82 -0.46
CA VAL A 140 -4.34 -9.32 0.73
C VAL A 140 -4.96 -10.67 0.40
N LEU A 141 -4.60 -11.69 1.17
CA LEU A 141 -5.17 -13.04 1.06
C LEU A 141 -6.23 -13.28 2.12
N GLU A 142 -6.01 -12.77 3.34
CA GLU A 142 -6.95 -12.86 4.46
C GLU A 142 -6.86 -11.60 5.31
N ASP A 143 -8.01 -11.14 5.78
CA ASP A 143 -8.16 -10.17 6.83
C ASP A 143 -9.50 -10.39 7.56
N ASP A 144 -9.83 -9.51 8.51
CA ASP A 144 -11.08 -9.57 9.28
C ASP A 144 -12.16 -8.64 8.71
N SER A 145 -11.97 -8.14 7.49
CA SER A 145 -12.90 -7.19 6.88
C SER A 145 -14.23 -7.86 6.56
N THR A 146 -15.31 -7.12 6.74
CA THR A 146 -16.64 -7.52 6.30
C THR A 146 -17.04 -6.62 5.14
N ALA A 147 -17.42 -7.24 4.02
CA ALA A 147 -17.85 -6.53 2.81
C ALA A 147 -19.32 -6.88 2.54
N ALA A 148 -20.15 -5.86 2.31
CA ALA A 148 -21.56 -6.07 1.95
C ALA A 148 -21.67 -6.70 0.55
N TYR A 149 -20.78 -6.31 -0.36
CA TYR A 149 -20.71 -6.83 -1.72
C TYR A 149 -19.31 -7.35 -2.07
N PRO A 150 -19.19 -8.34 -2.98
CA PRO A 150 -17.89 -8.92 -3.36
C PRO A 150 -16.86 -7.90 -3.88
N TRP A 151 -17.28 -6.87 -4.61
CA TRP A 151 -16.40 -5.83 -5.15
C TRP A 151 -15.86 -4.85 -4.10
N GLN A 152 -16.42 -4.84 -2.90
CA GLN A 152 -15.94 -4.05 -1.77
C GLN A 152 -14.91 -4.80 -0.93
N SER A 153 -14.66 -6.07 -1.23
CA SER A 153 -13.70 -6.87 -0.47
C SER A 153 -12.27 -6.38 -0.66
N THR A 154 -11.57 -6.18 0.44
CA THR A 154 -10.11 -5.93 0.47
C THR A 154 -9.33 -7.19 0.09
N ILE A 155 -9.88 -8.37 0.36
CA ILE A 155 -9.31 -9.64 -0.05
C ILE A 155 -9.25 -9.71 -1.57
N GLY A 156 -8.09 -10.10 -2.09
CA GLY A 156 -7.85 -10.11 -3.52
C GLY A 156 -7.21 -8.82 -4.05
N ASN A 157 -7.27 -7.73 -3.29
CA ASN A 157 -6.74 -6.42 -3.65
C ASN A 157 -5.40 -6.13 -2.97
N LYS A 158 -4.74 -5.04 -3.38
CA LYS A 158 -3.46 -4.60 -2.82
C LYS A 158 -3.64 -4.13 -1.37
N VAL A 159 -2.61 -4.31 -0.56
CA VAL A 159 -2.56 -3.72 0.79
C VAL A 159 -2.65 -2.20 0.65
N GLY A 160 -3.62 -1.59 1.34
CA GLY A 160 -3.88 -0.15 1.22
C GLY A 160 -4.54 0.28 -0.10
N GLN A 161 -5.16 -0.65 -0.84
CA GLN A 161 -5.97 -0.33 -2.02
C GLN A 161 -7.06 0.68 -1.64
N ARG A 162 -7.22 1.72 -2.45
CA ARG A 162 -8.30 2.69 -2.29
C ARG A 162 -9.58 2.15 -2.91
N PHE A 163 -10.69 2.36 -2.20
CA PHE A 163 -12.03 2.13 -2.71
C PHE A 163 -12.74 3.47 -2.92
N GLY A 164 -13.54 3.56 -3.98
CA GLY A 164 -14.30 4.76 -4.32
C GLY A 164 -15.19 4.55 -5.53
N LEU A 165 -15.94 5.59 -5.87
CA LEU A 165 -16.86 5.58 -7.00
C LEU A 165 -16.10 5.69 -8.32
N VAL A 166 -16.62 5.04 -9.37
CA VAL A 166 -16.05 5.11 -10.73
C VAL A 166 -16.67 6.29 -11.47
N ALA A 167 -15.86 7.29 -11.81
CA ALA A 167 -16.29 8.40 -12.65
C ALA A 167 -16.42 7.96 -14.12
N LEU A 168 -17.59 8.21 -14.71
CA LEU A 168 -17.90 7.98 -16.13
C LEU A 168 -17.68 9.22 -16.99
N GLY A 169 -17.45 10.37 -16.37
CA GLY A 169 -17.33 11.66 -17.04
C GLY A 169 -18.04 12.75 -16.25
N LEU A 170 -18.43 13.81 -16.94
CA LEU A 170 -19.28 14.86 -16.39
C LEU A 170 -20.67 14.77 -17.04
N PHE A 171 -21.71 15.15 -16.32
CA PHE A 171 -23.05 15.29 -16.91
C PHE A 171 -23.07 16.42 -17.94
N GLU A 172 -23.68 16.18 -19.10
CA GLU A 172 -23.78 17.16 -20.18
C GLU A 172 -25.09 17.97 -20.11
N SER A 173 -26.19 17.38 -19.61
CA SER A 173 -27.50 18.05 -19.56
C SER A 173 -28.40 17.58 -18.40
N TYR A 174 -29.48 18.31 -18.14
CA TYR A 174 -30.46 17.94 -17.11
C TYR A 174 -31.28 16.69 -17.50
N GLU A 175 -31.50 16.47 -18.79
CA GLU A 175 -32.15 15.26 -19.31
C GLU A 175 -31.31 14.02 -19.02
N GLU A 176 -29.99 14.12 -19.16
CA GLU A 176 -29.06 13.04 -18.81
C GLU A 176 -29.10 12.73 -17.31
N ILE A 177 -29.16 13.77 -16.47
CA ILE A 177 -29.29 13.61 -15.01
C ILE A 177 -30.61 12.91 -14.66
N ALA A 178 -31.72 13.33 -15.28
CA ALA A 178 -33.03 12.71 -15.06
C ALA A 178 -33.11 11.24 -15.49
N ALA A 179 -32.30 10.84 -16.49
CA ALA A 179 -32.20 9.46 -16.96
C ALA A 179 -31.13 8.62 -16.22
N SER A 180 -30.39 9.21 -15.28
CA SER A 180 -29.29 8.55 -14.59
C SER A 180 -29.66 8.11 -13.16
N PRO A 181 -28.92 7.15 -12.56
CA PRO A 181 -29.07 6.78 -11.15
C PRO A 181 -28.97 8.00 -10.22
N MET A 182 -29.75 7.98 -9.13
CA MET A 182 -29.83 9.10 -8.20
C MET A 182 -28.52 9.27 -7.43
N GLN A 183 -27.84 10.40 -7.63
CA GLN A 183 -26.66 10.78 -6.86
C GLN A 183 -27.04 11.67 -5.68
N THR A 184 -26.28 11.57 -4.58
CA THR A 184 -26.49 12.43 -3.41
C THR A 184 -26.15 13.89 -3.74
N GLY A 185 -27.06 14.81 -3.43
CA GLY A 185 -26.87 16.25 -3.61
C GLY A 185 -27.63 16.82 -4.82
N ASP A 186 -27.53 18.14 -5.00
CA ASP A 186 -28.15 18.86 -6.12
C ASP A 186 -27.25 18.73 -7.36
N THR A 187 -27.41 17.63 -8.10
CA THR A 187 -26.59 17.29 -9.27
C THR A 187 -26.96 18.19 -10.45
N ARG A 188 -25.94 18.80 -11.08
CA ARG A 188 -26.09 19.74 -12.20
C ARG A 188 -25.17 19.37 -13.37
N PRO A 189 -25.45 19.85 -14.59
CA PRO A 189 -24.52 19.70 -15.71
C PRO A 189 -23.13 20.23 -15.34
N GLY A 190 -22.09 19.45 -15.65
CA GLY A 190 -20.71 19.67 -15.23
C GLY A 190 -20.29 18.91 -13.97
N ASP A 191 -21.22 18.36 -13.18
CA ASP A 191 -20.89 17.48 -12.06
C ASP A 191 -20.45 16.10 -12.54
N ILE A 192 -19.68 15.40 -11.70
CA ILE A 192 -19.16 14.06 -12.02
C ILE A 192 -20.32 13.05 -12.05
N LYS A 193 -20.40 12.32 -13.15
CA LYS A 193 -21.28 11.16 -13.31
C LYS A 193 -20.58 9.90 -12.80
N TYR A 194 -21.22 9.16 -11.90
CA TYR A 194 -20.69 7.92 -11.35
C TYR A 194 -21.42 6.70 -11.90
N LYS A 195 -20.72 5.56 -11.89
CA LYS A 195 -21.27 4.26 -12.26
C LYS A 195 -22.05 3.66 -11.09
N ASP A 196 -23.30 3.29 -11.35
CA ASP A 196 -24.08 2.38 -10.49
C ASP A 196 -23.55 0.95 -10.70
N VAL A 197 -23.01 0.35 -9.64
CA VAL A 197 -22.32 -0.94 -9.68
C VAL A 197 -23.28 -2.06 -9.31
N ASN A 198 -24.21 -1.82 -8.39
CA ASN A 198 -25.14 -2.83 -7.90
C ASN A 198 -26.48 -2.86 -8.70
N GLY A 199 -26.73 -1.85 -9.52
CA GLY A 199 -27.91 -1.73 -10.40
C GLY A 199 -29.19 -1.32 -9.68
N ASP A 200 -29.12 -0.70 -8.50
CA ASP A 200 -30.29 -0.33 -7.69
C ASP A 200 -30.85 1.07 -8.02
N GLY A 201 -30.23 1.79 -8.95
CA GLY A 201 -30.64 3.12 -9.39
C GLY A 201 -30.22 4.24 -8.44
N LYS A 202 -29.32 3.99 -7.50
CA LYS A 202 -28.73 4.99 -6.60
C LYS A 202 -27.20 4.90 -6.65
N ILE A 203 -26.54 6.01 -6.35
CA ILE A 203 -25.09 6.06 -6.16
C ILE A 203 -24.80 6.29 -4.68
N ASP A 204 -24.28 5.28 -4.00
CA ASP A 204 -23.97 5.34 -2.57
C ASP A 204 -22.69 4.56 -2.17
N GLU A 205 -22.58 4.25 -0.87
CA GLU A 205 -21.43 3.53 -0.32
C GLU A 205 -21.26 2.11 -0.90
N TYR A 206 -22.34 1.49 -1.38
CA TYR A 206 -22.34 0.16 -1.97
C TYR A 206 -21.74 0.12 -3.38
N ASP A 207 -21.62 1.26 -4.05
CA ASP A 207 -21.01 1.37 -5.39
C ASP A 207 -19.49 1.55 -5.38
N LYS A 208 -18.88 1.59 -4.20
CA LYS A 208 -17.43 1.77 -4.09
C LYS A 208 -16.69 0.50 -4.49
N VAL A 209 -15.80 0.64 -5.47
CA VAL A 209 -14.95 -0.43 -6.00
C VAL A 209 -13.47 -0.08 -5.82
N PRO A 210 -12.52 -1.03 -5.94
CA PRO A 210 -11.10 -0.70 -5.94
C PRO A 210 -10.76 0.24 -7.11
N ILE A 211 -10.19 1.40 -6.81
CA ILE A 211 -9.84 2.43 -7.80
C ILE A 211 -8.36 2.86 -7.70
N GLY A 212 -7.77 3.15 -8.85
CA GLY A 212 -6.42 3.70 -8.96
C GLY A 212 -5.31 2.75 -8.49
N TRP A 213 -4.10 3.31 -8.36
CA TRP A 213 -2.91 2.59 -7.90
C TRP A 213 -2.76 2.68 -6.38
N GLY A 214 -2.04 1.71 -5.81
CA GLY A 214 -1.70 1.70 -4.38
C GLY A 214 -0.78 2.86 -4.00
N SER A 215 -0.60 3.07 -2.69
CA SER A 215 0.33 4.08 -2.16
C SER A 215 1.81 3.70 -2.29
N VAL A 216 2.11 2.46 -2.67
CA VAL A 216 3.46 1.93 -2.85
C VAL A 216 3.70 1.74 -4.35
N PRO A 217 4.82 2.25 -4.91
CA PRO A 217 5.19 1.98 -6.30
C PRO A 217 5.37 0.49 -6.53
N GLU A 218 4.76 -0.01 -7.60
CA GLU A 218 5.01 -1.38 -8.03
C GLU A 218 6.25 -1.49 -8.90
N ILE A 219 6.67 -0.40 -9.54
CA ILE A 219 7.84 -0.40 -10.43
C ILE A 219 8.84 0.64 -9.94
N MET A 220 10.08 0.19 -9.77
CA MET A 220 11.25 1.04 -9.59
C MET A 220 12.24 0.71 -10.70
N TYR A 221 12.83 1.70 -11.34
CA TYR A 221 13.86 1.48 -12.34
C TYR A 221 14.91 2.57 -12.30
N GLY A 222 16.10 2.21 -12.75
CA GLY A 222 17.22 3.11 -12.84
C GLY A 222 18.13 2.70 -13.98
N PHE A 223 18.74 3.68 -14.60
CA PHE A 223 19.79 3.44 -15.58
C PHE A 223 20.83 4.54 -15.49
N GLY A 224 22.05 4.23 -15.88
CA GLY A 224 23.14 5.17 -15.83
C GLY A 224 24.26 4.77 -16.77
N PHE A 225 25.11 5.74 -17.05
CA PHE A 225 26.32 5.52 -17.81
C PHE A 225 27.48 6.29 -17.20
N SER A 226 28.68 5.76 -17.40
CA SER A 226 29.94 6.44 -17.14
C SER A 226 30.81 6.30 -18.37
N ILE A 227 31.28 7.42 -18.91
CA ILE A 227 32.19 7.47 -20.05
C ILE A 227 33.47 8.14 -19.57
N GLY A 228 34.60 7.47 -19.76
CA GLY A 228 35.93 8.00 -19.47
C GLY A 228 36.76 8.19 -20.73
N TRP A 229 37.56 9.24 -20.74
CA TRP A 229 38.62 9.48 -21.73
C TRP A 229 39.86 10.04 -21.03
N LYS A 230 40.95 9.27 -21.00
CA LYS A 230 42.18 9.57 -20.25
C LYS A 230 41.86 9.88 -18.77
N ASN A 231 42.08 11.13 -18.35
CA ASN A 231 41.87 11.61 -16.99
C ASN A 231 40.51 12.30 -16.79
N LEU A 232 39.66 12.33 -17.82
CA LEU A 232 38.31 12.90 -17.77
C LEU A 232 37.27 11.81 -17.68
N SER A 233 36.24 12.02 -16.86
CA SER A 233 35.09 11.13 -16.77
C SER A 233 33.78 11.93 -16.67
N LEU A 234 32.74 11.42 -17.33
CA LEU A 234 31.38 11.90 -17.24
C LEU A 234 30.49 10.75 -16.78
N THR A 235 29.73 10.97 -15.70
CA THR A 235 28.76 10.00 -15.21
C THR A 235 27.40 10.65 -15.07
N ALA A 236 26.36 9.94 -15.51
CA ALA A 236 24.97 10.33 -15.33
C ALA A 236 24.15 9.13 -14.88
N MET A 237 23.20 9.36 -13.98
CA MET A 237 22.27 8.36 -13.46
C MET A 237 20.85 8.92 -13.45
N PHE A 238 19.91 8.05 -13.78
CA PHE A 238 18.48 8.31 -13.84
C PHE A 238 17.78 7.28 -12.99
N GLN A 239 16.79 7.72 -12.23
CA GLN A 239 15.92 6.86 -11.44
C GLN A 239 14.47 7.27 -11.64
N GLY A 240 13.57 6.29 -11.62
CA GLY A 240 12.15 6.48 -11.79
C GLY A 240 11.34 5.48 -10.95
N ALA A 241 10.12 5.89 -10.65
CA ALA A 241 9.11 5.08 -9.99
C ALA A 241 7.81 5.16 -10.80
N ALA A 242 7.15 4.02 -11.00
CA ALA A 242 5.89 3.94 -11.73
C ALA A 242 4.87 3.07 -10.99
N LEU A 243 3.60 3.16 -11.45
CA LEU A 243 2.46 2.45 -10.85
C LEU A 243 2.24 2.77 -9.36
N LEU A 244 2.52 4.02 -8.95
CA LEU A 244 2.16 4.56 -7.64
C LEU A 244 1.06 5.61 -7.76
N ARG A 245 0.32 5.81 -6.67
CA ARG A 245 -0.54 6.97 -6.49
C ARG A 245 0.29 8.26 -6.44
N ASN A 246 -0.02 9.23 -7.30
CA ASN A 246 0.43 10.61 -7.13
C ASN A 246 -0.80 11.53 -7.22
N LEU A 247 -1.27 12.04 -6.08
CA LEU A 247 -2.46 12.90 -6.02
C LEU A 247 -2.14 14.40 -6.14
N SER A 248 -0.87 14.79 -6.32
CA SER A 248 -0.53 16.22 -6.30
C SER A 248 0.73 16.69 -7.05
N ARG A 249 1.54 15.85 -7.70
CA ARG A 249 2.72 16.35 -8.46
C ARG A 249 3.04 15.54 -9.71
N PRO A 250 3.40 16.18 -10.85
CA PRO A 250 3.97 15.47 -11.99
C PRO A 250 5.30 14.80 -11.59
N GLN A 251 5.62 13.69 -12.26
CA GLN A 251 6.83 12.92 -12.03
C GLN A 251 8.07 13.80 -12.30
N TYR A 252 8.99 13.90 -11.34
CA TYR A 252 10.29 14.54 -11.55
C TYR A 252 11.37 13.47 -11.72
N ALA A 253 12.04 13.46 -12.86
CA ALA A 253 13.35 12.83 -13.00
C ALA A 253 14.37 13.66 -12.22
N LEU A 254 15.03 13.05 -11.23
CA LEU A 254 16.07 13.73 -10.45
C LEU A 254 17.41 13.48 -11.13
N LEU A 255 17.95 14.54 -11.75
CA LEU A 255 19.21 14.52 -12.49
C LEU A 255 20.35 14.96 -11.57
N HIS A 256 21.31 14.07 -11.32
CA HIS A 256 22.56 14.42 -10.64
C HIS A 256 23.70 14.40 -11.64
N PHE A 257 24.43 15.51 -11.76
CA PHE A 257 25.71 15.59 -12.46
C PHE A 257 26.85 15.60 -11.44
N LEU A 258 27.85 14.74 -11.65
CA LEU A 258 29.06 14.73 -10.84
C LEU A 258 30.26 14.64 -11.78
N LEU A 259 30.98 15.75 -11.94
CA LEU A 259 32.29 15.81 -12.59
C LEU A 259 33.37 15.57 -11.53
N GLN A 260 34.16 14.52 -11.70
CA GLN A 260 35.35 14.29 -10.88
C GLN A 260 36.60 14.30 -11.75
N HIS A 261 37.56 15.13 -11.34
CA HIS A 261 38.93 15.12 -11.82
C HIS A 261 39.74 14.21 -10.88
N LYS A 262 40.29 13.11 -11.38
CA LYS A 262 41.32 12.39 -10.61
C LYS A 262 42.64 13.15 -10.74
N GLN A 263 43.28 13.44 -9.61
CA GLN A 263 44.70 13.80 -9.57
C GLN A 263 45.54 12.54 -9.77
#